data_AF-A0A8C5DZ93-F1
#
_entry.id   AF-A0A8C5DZ93-F1
#
_cell.length_a   1.000
_cell.length_b   1.000
_cell.length_c   1.000
_cell.angle_alpha   90.00
_cell.angle_beta   90.00
_cell.angle_gamma   90.00
#
_symmetry.space_group_name_H-M   'P 1'
#
loop_
_entity.id
_entity.type
_entity.pdbx_description
1 polymer ?
#
loop_
_entity_poly.entity_id
_entity_poly.type
_entity_poly.pdbx_seq_one_letter_code
_entity_poly.pdbx_strand_id
1 'polypeptide(L)'
;LIGQMLQAPPLLCERGCDPFAQTQRSKLQHRRARINQQINKEMLMRAGAENLFRATTNNKVKETVALELSFVNSNLQLLKEELEELNSNMEDFICEHYAEDSSLYDKEIKELMELRQAMRTPSRNQAGLELLMEYYNQLYYVDQRFFSTHRNLGVHFHWYDSLTGVPSCQRALAFEKGSVLFNIGALFTQIGARQDRFTTVGIDRAIDAFQRAAGAFNYLKENFSNAPSLDMSASSLCMLVRLMVAQVQECVFERVMLTTRDTHFLSQLHVAQEAARVSDVYQLVQQTMSQPLMKDYVPFSWVSMVQVKCEHFRAVAHYHAAVALCEHTLSADDDEEEDAQKAFLQFYVNIPAGPPLSHILHDPEKRRKLGKAHLRGAVIRHEEALRVHSLCKILRKMDILQDVLSLTHKLSLEKYSELDHEDDFDETAEAPEIKCKTSHTQQKPDITPPNFSTVQVKDIFHRLGPLSLFCARARWGPVRVVGLQWGDGGLGLTLRGDAPVLVAGVVPGGCAEEAGLREGDYIVAVDRQDCKWAKHGEVVRMLKSCSDRTVEISVATLHSHDTQVS
;
A
#
# COMPACT_ATOMS: atom_id res chain seq x y z
N LEU A 1 -25.85 -4.73 -21.31
CA LEU A 1 -25.48 -5.98 -20.61
C LEU A 1 -25.57 -5.90 -19.08
N ILE A 2 -24.94 -4.94 -18.40
CA ILE A 2 -25.24 -4.69 -16.97
C ILE A 2 -26.71 -4.26 -16.78
N GLY A 3 -27.29 -3.52 -17.73
CA GLY A 3 -28.74 -3.20 -17.75
C GLY A 3 -29.70 -4.40 -17.81
N GLN A 4 -29.31 -5.51 -18.44
CA GLN A 4 -30.10 -6.77 -18.42
C GLN A 4 -29.76 -7.63 -17.19
N MET A 5 -28.56 -7.48 -16.61
CA MET A 5 -28.25 -7.98 -15.27
C MET A 5 -28.95 -7.18 -14.14
N LEU A 6 -29.37 -5.93 -14.42
CA LEU A 6 -30.09 -5.03 -13.50
C LEU A 6 -31.62 -5.22 -13.51
N GLN A 7 -32.17 -5.99 -14.45
CA GLN A 7 -33.62 -6.28 -14.53
C GLN A 7 -34.01 -7.68 -14.00
N ALA A 8 -33.04 -8.49 -13.57
CA ALA A 8 -33.32 -9.69 -12.79
C ALA A 8 -33.77 -9.28 -11.37
N PRO A 9 -34.74 -9.98 -10.75
CA PRO A 9 -35.25 -9.62 -9.43
C PRO A 9 -34.11 -9.57 -8.38
N PRO A 10 -34.26 -8.80 -7.28
CA PRO A 10 -33.22 -8.50 -6.30
C PRO A 10 -32.78 -9.70 -5.43
N LEU A 11 -32.75 -10.91 -5.98
CA LEU A 11 -32.42 -12.16 -5.31
C LEU A 11 -30.97 -12.61 -5.56
N LEU A 12 -30.23 -11.98 -6.48
CA LEU A 12 -28.82 -12.32 -6.75
C LEU A 12 -27.84 -11.45 -5.94
N CYS A 13 -28.33 -10.49 -5.17
CA CYS A 13 -27.56 -9.47 -4.45
C CYS A 13 -27.63 -9.58 -2.91
N GLU A 14 -27.46 -10.79 -2.37
CA GLU A 14 -26.87 -10.95 -1.02
C GLU A 14 -25.46 -11.57 -1.07
N ARG A 15 -24.94 -11.83 -2.27
CA ARG A 15 -23.63 -12.46 -2.47
C ARG A 15 -22.73 -11.61 -3.36
N GLY A 16 -22.55 -10.33 -3.02
CA GLY A 16 -21.25 -9.70 -3.30
C GLY A 16 -20.14 -10.50 -2.60
N CYS A 17 -18.88 -10.45 -3.09
CA CYS A 17 -17.72 -11.13 -2.50
C CYS A 17 -17.91 -11.36 -1.00
N ASP A 18 -18.21 -12.61 -0.62
CA ASP A 18 -18.58 -12.97 0.74
C ASP A 18 -17.58 -12.30 1.72
N PRO A 19 -18.05 -11.53 2.73
CA PRO A 19 -17.17 -11.04 3.79
C PRO A 19 -16.38 -12.17 4.47
N PHE A 20 -16.86 -13.41 4.35
CA PHE A 20 -16.24 -14.67 4.74
C PHE A 20 -15.55 -15.44 3.60
N ALA A 21 -15.46 -14.89 2.37
CA ALA A 21 -14.60 -15.39 1.31
C ALA A 21 -13.15 -15.27 1.77
N GLN A 22 -12.75 -16.35 2.40
CA GLN A 22 -11.50 -16.56 3.07
C GLN A 22 -10.36 -16.61 2.01
N THR A 23 -9.92 -15.45 1.51
CA THR A 23 -8.62 -15.33 0.84
C THR A 23 -7.51 -15.91 1.73
N GLN A 24 -6.44 -16.49 1.21
CA GLN A 24 -5.32 -17.02 2.05
C GLN A 24 -4.89 -16.00 3.12
N ARG A 25 -4.79 -14.72 2.76
CA ARG A 25 -4.48 -13.62 3.68
C ARG A 25 -5.60 -13.30 4.68
N SER A 26 -6.88 -13.34 4.31
CA SER A 26 -7.99 -13.11 5.25
C SER A 26 -8.26 -14.33 6.14
N LYS A 27 -8.00 -15.56 5.67
CA LYS A 27 -7.87 -16.77 6.49
C LYS A 27 -6.79 -16.56 7.52
N LEU A 28 -5.59 -16.16 7.08
CA LEU A 28 -4.46 -15.92 7.97
C LEU A 28 -4.71 -14.76 8.93
N GLN A 29 -5.41 -13.69 8.55
CA GLN A 29 -5.74 -12.57 9.43
C GLN A 29 -6.92 -12.83 10.36
N HIS A 30 -7.99 -13.52 9.93
CA HIS A 30 -9.05 -13.96 10.84
C HIS A 30 -8.54 -15.05 11.76
N ARG A 31 -7.70 -15.96 11.25
CA ARG A 31 -6.93 -16.89 12.07
C ARG A 31 -6.00 -16.12 13.00
N ARG A 32 -5.30 -15.04 12.60
CA ARG A 32 -4.41 -14.22 13.46
C ARG A 32 -5.17 -13.36 14.48
N ALA A 33 -6.32 -12.80 14.15
CA ALA A 33 -7.16 -12.02 15.05
C ALA A 33 -7.92 -12.94 16.03
N ARG A 34 -8.42 -14.08 15.55
CA ARG A 34 -8.95 -15.16 16.38
C ARG A 34 -7.84 -15.81 17.20
N ILE A 35 -6.62 -15.92 16.67
CA ILE A 35 -5.39 -16.34 17.37
C ILE A 35 -4.95 -15.24 18.33
N ASN A 36 -5.15 -13.95 18.12
CA ASN A 36 -4.77 -12.91 19.09
C ASN A 36 -5.79 -12.83 20.24
N GLN A 37 -7.09 -12.95 19.94
CA GLN A 37 -8.13 -13.15 20.95
C GLN A 37 -7.97 -14.50 21.65
N GLN A 38 -7.64 -15.55 20.90
CA GLN A 38 -7.24 -16.84 21.47
C GLN A 38 -5.94 -16.70 22.21
N ILE A 39 -4.94 -15.90 21.85
CA ILE A 39 -3.67 -15.73 22.58
C ILE A 39 -3.97 -15.04 23.90
N ASN A 40 -4.86 -14.06 23.95
CA ASN A 40 -5.31 -13.50 25.22
C ASN A 40 -6.11 -14.52 26.05
N LYS A 41 -6.95 -15.34 25.40
CA LYS A 41 -7.70 -16.43 26.03
C LYS A 41 -6.83 -17.66 26.37
N GLU A 42 -5.74 -17.88 25.67
CA GLU A 42 -4.75 -18.98 25.71
C GLU A 42 -3.60 -18.57 26.58
N MET A 43 -3.35 -17.30 26.87
CA MET A 43 -2.54 -16.89 28.02
C MET A 43 -3.30 -17.23 29.32
N LEU A 44 -4.62 -17.01 29.33
CA LEU A 44 -5.51 -17.44 30.41
C LEU A 44 -5.69 -18.97 30.46
N MET A 45 -5.85 -19.64 29.30
CA MET A 45 -5.94 -21.10 29.21
C MET A 45 -4.59 -21.78 29.30
N ARG A 46 -3.45 -21.13 29.04
CA ARG A 46 -2.08 -21.60 29.31
C ARG A 46 -1.82 -21.62 30.80
N ALA A 47 -2.26 -20.60 31.54
CA ALA A 47 -2.29 -20.70 33.00
C ALA A 47 -3.17 -21.88 33.46
N GLY A 48 -4.32 -22.09 32.79
CA GLY A 48 -5.18 -23.26 33.02
C GLY A 48 -4.60 -24.62 32.56
N ALA A 49 -3.80 -24.64 31.51
CA ALA A 49 -3.22 -25.82 30.87
C ALA A 49 -1.88 -26.19 31.49
N GLU A 50 -1.12 -25.23 32.04
CA GLU A 50 -0.01 -25.46 32.96
C GLU A 50 -0.54 -26.11 34.26
N ASN A 51 -1.70 -25.67 34.74
CA ASN A 51 -2.41 -26.32 35.83
C ASN A 51 -2.94 -27.72 35.44
N LEU A 52 -3.49 -27.90 34.24
CA LEU A 52 -3.99 -29.19 33.75
C LEU A 52 -2.84 -30.16 33.43
N PHE A 53 -1.71 -29.70 32.91
CA PHE A 53 -0.49 -30.47 32.66
C PHE A 53 0.14 -30.94 33.98
N ARG A 54 0.03 -30.13 35.04
CA ARG A 54 0.34 -30.52 36.43
C ARG A 54 -0.68 -31.51 37.01
N ALA A 55 -1.95 -31.41 36.63
CA ALA A 55 -3.04 -32.22 37.19
C ALA A 55 -3.38 -33.53 36.44
N THR A 56 -2.99 -33.65 35.16
CA THR A 56 -3.34 -34.79 34.28
C THR A 56 -2.30 -35.92 34.37
N THR A 57 -2.79 -37.15 34.51
CA THR A 57 -2.03 -38.41 34.52
C THR A 57 -2.05 -39.17 33.17
N ASN A 58 -2.79 -38.69 32.16
CA ASN A 58 -2.90 -39.32 30.84
C ASN A 58 -1.81 -38.83 29.86
N ASN A 59 -0.89 -39.72 29.49
CA ASN A 59 0.30 -39.38 28.70
C ASN A 59 0.02 -38.88 27.27
N LYS A 60 -0.98 -39.42 26.55
CA LYS A 60 -1.24 -39.01 25.16
C LYS A 60 -1.79 -37.58 25.06
N VAL A 61 -2.69 -37.23 25.99
CA VAL A 61 -3.24 -35.87 26.08
C VAL A 61 -2.14 -34.89 26.50
N LYS A 62 -1.22 -35.33 27.39
CA LYS A 62 -0.08 -34.55 27.85
C LYS A 62 0.92 -34.23 26.73
N GLU A 63 1.21 -35.18 25.85
CA GLU A 63 2.12 -35.00 24.71
C GLU A 63 1.57 -34.08 23.61
N THR A 64 0.29 -34.23 23.24
CA THR A 64 -0.32 -33.37 22.21
C THR A 64 -0.48 -31.93 22.69
N VAL A 65 -0.88 -31.74 23.95
CA VAL A 65 -0.93 -30.41 24.57
C VAL A 65 0.47 -29.80 24.66
N ALA A 66 1.50 -30.57 25.00
CA ALA A 66 2.88 -30.08 25.09
C ALA A 66 3.46 -29.60 23.75
N LEU A 67 3.15 -30.27 22.63
CA LEU A 67 3.66 -29.94 21.29
C LEU A 67 3.03 -28.66 20.71
N GLU A 68 1.74 -28.46 20.89
CA GLU A 68 1.06 -27.22 20.47
C GLU A 68 1.43 -26.05 21.41
N LEU A 69 1.57 -26.31 22.72
CA LEU A 69 2.09 -25.31 23.67
C LEU A 69 3.51 -24.89 23.29
N SER A 70 4.38 -25.82 22.88
CA SER A 70 5.77 -25.49 22.56
C SER A 70 5.91 -24.62 21.32
N PHE A 71 5.10 -24.85 20.27
CA PHE A 71 5.14 -24.06 19.04
C PHE A 71 4.57 -22.64 19.23
N VAL A 72 3.47 -22.52 19.99
CA VAL A 72 2.87 -21.20 20.31
C VAL A 72 3.72 -20.45 21.33
N ASN A 73 4.25 -21.13 22.34
CA ASN A 73 5.18 -20.52 23.30
C ASN A 73 6.47 -20.08 22.62
N SER A 74 7.02 -20.85 21.67
CA SER A 74 8.22 -20.46 20.93
C SER A 74 8.00 -19.17 20.12
N ASN A 75 6.87 -19.03 19.41
CA ASN A 75 6.57 -17.80 18.66
C ASN A 75 6.25 -16.60 19.55
N LEU A 76 5.53 -16.79 20.66
CA LEU A 76 5.27 -15.73 21.64
C LEU A 76 6.53 -15.31 22.38
N GLN A 77 7.40 -16.27 22.70
CA GLN A 77 8.69 -16.05 23.32
C GLN A 77 9.59 -15.24 22.39
N LEU A 78 9.70 -15.63 21.11
CA LEU A 78 10.48 -14.89 20.11
C LEU A 78 10.00 -13.45 19.95
N LEU A 79 8.68 -13.22 19.88
CA LEU A 79 8.11 -11.88 19.76
C LEU A 79 8.27 -11.05 21.04
N LYS A 80 8.28 -11.70 22.21
CA LYS A 80 8.48 -11.04 23.49
C LYS A 80 9.97 -10.71 23.70
N GLU A 81 10.86 -11.61 23.31
CA GLU A 81 12.31 -11.41 23.28
C GLU A 81 12.69 -10.31 22.28
N GLU A 82 12.06 -10.24 21.10
CA GLU A 82 12.25 -9.12 20.15
C GLU A 82 11.78 -7.77 20.71
N LEU A 83 10.68 -7.75 21.46
CA LEU A 83 10.15 -6.52 22.07
C LEU A 83 11.03 -6.07 23.24
N GLU A 84 11.48 -7.02 24.06
CA GLU A 84 12.43 -6.78 25.16
C GLU A 84 13.80 -6.33 24.61
N GLU A 85 14.24 -6.88 23.47
CA GLU A 85 15.47 -6.47 22.78
C GLU A 85 15.37 -5.05 22.22
N LEU A 86 14.26 -4.67 21.57
CA LEU A 86 14.07 -3.29 21.09
C LEU A 86 14.04 -2.28 22.24
N ASN A 87 13.34 -2.60 23.34
CA ASN A 87 13.29 -1.73 24.51
C ASN A 87 14.66 -1.56 25.15
N SER A 88 15.36 -2.66 25.45
CA SER A 88 16.71 -2.64 26.03
C SER A 88 17.67 -1.83 25.16
N ASN A 89 17.64 -2.04 23.84
CA ASN A 89 18.53 -1.30 22.94
C ASN A 89 18.21 0.20 22.88
N MET A 90 16.94 0.61 22.97
CA MET A 90 16.56 2.01 23.03
C MET A 90 16.96 2.65 24.37
N GLU A 91 16.77 1.93 25.47
CA GLU A 91 17.20 2.34 26.82
C GLU A 91 18.72 2.54 26.87
N ASP A 92 19.49 1.57 26.39
CA ASP A 92 20.95 1.63 26.30
C ASP A 92 21.40 2.80 25.39
N PHE A 93 20.67 3.05 24.30
CA PHE A 93 20.96 4.18 23.44
C PHE A 93 20.72 5.53 24.14
N ILE A 94 19.65 5.65 24.93
CA ILE A 94 19.34 6.86 25.72
C ILE A 94 20.46 7.11 26.74
N CYS A 95 20.84 6.09 27.50
CA CYS A 95 21.90 6.16 28.49
C CYS A 95 23.25 6.54 27.87
N GLU A 96 23.65 5.89 26.77
CA GLU A 96 24.99 6.08 26.20
C GLU A 96 25.10 7.33 25.30
N HIS A 97 24.09 7.61 24.47
CA HIS A 97 24.17 8.69 23.47
C HIS A 97 23.70 10.03 24.02
N TYR A 98 22.58 10.02 24.76
CA TYR A 98 21.97 11.23 25.30
C TYR A 98 22.46 11.53 26.72
N ALA A 99 23.16 10.60 27.37
CA ALA A 99 23.61 10.71 28.76
C ALA A 99 22.45 11.01 29.72
N GLU A 100 21.27 10.46 29.43
CA GLU A 100 20.06 10.59 30.23
C GLU A 100 19.65 9.25 30.82
N ASP A 101 18.94 9.29 31.96
CA ASP A 101 18.36 8.10 32.57
C ASP A 101 17.21 7.56 31.70
N SER A 102 17.35 6.34 31.18
CA SER A 102 16.37 5.72 30.30
C SER A 102 15.00 5.51 30.97
N SER A 103 14.96 5.31 32.30
CA SER A 103 13.71 5.09 33.04
C SER A 103 12.75 6.28 32.98
N LEU A 104 13.26 7.48 32.68
CA LEU A 104 12.46 8.68 32.47
C LEU A 104 11.64 8.67 31.17
N TYR A 105 11.91 7.69 30.30
CA TYR A 105 11.34 7.53 28.96
C TYR A 105 10.54 6.23 28.79
N ASP A 106 10.30 5.47 29.86
CA ASP A 106 9.53 4.22 29.84
C ASP A 106 8.14 4.39 29.21
N LYS A 107 7.52 5.56 29.44
CA LYS A 107 6.20 5.88 28.89
C LYS A 107 6.26 6.03 27.37
N GLU A 108 7.24 6.78 26.86
CA GLU A 108 7.47 7.03 25.45
C GLU A 108 7.83 5.73 24.70
N ILE A 109 8.68 4.88 25.30
CA ILE A 109 9.01 3.56 24.75
C ILE A 109 7.75 2.69 24.68
N LYS A 110 6.97 2.63 25.76
CA LYS A 110 5.72 1.88 25.81
C LYS A 110 4.71 2.36 24.76
N GLU A 111 4.56 3.68 24.59
CA GLU A 111 3.67 4.28 23.58
C GLU A 111 4.07 3.85 22.16
N LEU A 112 5.36 3.91 21.81
CA LEU A 112 5.85 3.43 20.51
C LEU A 112 5.57 1.93 20.32
N MET A 113 5.76 1.11 21.36
CA MET A 113 5.53 -0.33 21.31
C MET A 113 4.06 -0.68 21.15
N GLU A 114 3.17 0.03 21.86
CA GLU A 114 1.72 -0.13 21.73
C GLU A 114 1.25 0.24 20.32
N LEU A 115 1.78 1.33 19.75
CA LEU A 115 1.49 1.73 18.37
C LEU A 115 1.97 0.67 17.36
N ARG A 116 3.20 0.18 17.52
CA ARG A 116 3.75 -0.91 16.70
C ARG A 116 2.91 -2.19 16.84
N GLN A 117 2.41 -2.50 18.03
CA GLN A 117 1.58 -3.68 18.23
C GLN A 117 0.20 -3.51 17.60
N ALA A 118 -0.43 -2.35 17.73
CA ALA A 118 -1.72 -2.04 17.15
C ALA A 118 -1.71 -2.15 15.62
N MET A 119 -0.66 -1.61 14.97
CA MET A 119 -0.57 -1.61 13.51
C MET A 119 -0.40 -3.01 12.90
N ARG A 120 -0.07 -4.05 13.70
CA ARG A 120 0.05 -5.46 13.22
C ARG A 120 -1.30 -6.06 12.84
N THR A 121 -2.39 -5.49 13.36
CA THR A 121 -3.76 -5.90 13.06
C THR A 121 -4.65 -4.69 12.79
N PRO A 122 -4.39 -3.93 11.72
CA PRO A 122 -5.17 -2.74 11.40
C PRO A 122 -6.58 -3.15 10.94
N SER A 123 -7.56 -2.32 11.24
CA SER A 123 -8.91 -2.48 10.70
C SER A 123 -8.90 -2.35 9.18
N ARG A 124 -9.78 -3.08 8.49
CA ARG A 124 -9.85 -3.07 7.02
C ARG A 124 -10.68 -1.89 6.49
N ASN A 125 -10.37 -0.68 6.95
CA ASN A 125 -11.08 0.57 6.66
C ASN A 125 -10.15 1.79 6.80
N GLN A 126 -10.70 2.99 6.69
CA GLN A 126 -9.97 4.25 6.79
C GLN A 126 -9.18 4.41 8.10
N ALA A 127 -9.75 4.02 9.24
CA ALA A 127 -9.07 4.09 10.53
C ALA A 127 -7.80 3.20 10.58
N GLY A 128 -7.83 2.05 9.88
CA GLY A 128 -6.64 1.20 9.76
C GLY A 128 -5.55 1.80 8.87
N LEU A 129 -5.92 2.58 7.85
CA LEU A 129 -4.96 3.34 7.05
C LEU A 129 -4.33 4.46 7.87
N GLU A 130 -5.12 5.17 8.67
CA GLU A 130 -4.65 6.22 9.57
C GLU A 130 -3.65 5.66 10.59
N LEU A 131 -3.96 4.52 11.21
CA LEU A 131 -3.06 3.82 12.14
C LEU A 131 -1.73 3.41 11.50
N LEU A 132 -1.76 2.86 10.28
CA LEU A 132 -0.54 2.50 9.55
C LEU A 132 0.29 3.74 9.19
N MET A 133 -0.38 4.82 8.77
CA MET A 133 0.26 6.08 8.43
C MET A 133 0.86 6.78 9.65
N GLU A 134 0.16 6.74 10.79
CA GLU A 134 0.64 7.25 12.07
C GLU A 134 1.95 6.56 12.46
N TYR A 135 1.97 5.22 12.45
CA TYR A 135 3.19 4.47 12.74
C TYR A 135 4.30 4.76 11.72
N TYR A 136 4.00 4.77 10.42
CA TYR A 136 4.97 5.09 9.37
C TYR A 136 5.62 6.47 9.60
N ASN A 137 4.82 7.47 9.97
CA ASN A 137 5.32 8.82 10.26
C ASN A 137 6.13 8.85 11.57
N GLN A 138 5.77 8.06 12.60
CA GLN A 138 6.60 7.93 13.80
C GLN A 138 7.97 7.32 13.52
N LEU A 139 8.06 6.39 12.55
CA LEU A 139 9.35 5.83 12.14
C LEU A 139 10.30 6.89 11.57
N TYR A 140 9.83 8.05 11.09
CA TYR A 140 10.72 9.16 10.76
C TYR A 140 11.46 9.68 11.99
N TYR A 141 10.74 9.92 13.09
CA TYR A 141 11.34 10.40 14.34
C TYR A 141 12.26 9.36 14.97
N VAL A 142 11.84 8.09 14.98
CA VAL A 142 12.67 6.99 15.48
C VAL A 142 14.00 6.90 14.72
N ASP A 143 13.96 7.03 13.39
CA ASP A 143 15.16 7.08 12.55
C ASP A 143 16.12 8.19 12.98
N GLN A 144 15.60 9.42 13.11
CA GLN A 144 16.42 10.57 13.49
C GLN A 144 16.98 10.43 14.92
N ARG A 145 16.27 9.76 15.83
CA ARG A 145 16.65 9.70 17.25
C ARG A 145 17.54 8.53 17.63
N PHE A 146 17.43 7.40 16.94
CA PHE A 146 18.09 6.17 17.36
C PHE A 146 18.96 5.52 16.28
N PHE A 147 18.83 5.92 15.00
CA PHE A 147 19.59 5.34 13.90
C PHE A 147 20.66 6.31 13.38
N SER A 148 21.92 5.86 13.43
CA SER A 148 23.09 6.59 12.96
C SER A 148 23.87 5.76 11.95
N THR A 149 24.62 6.40 11.06
CA THR A 149 25.53 5.71 10.12
C THR A 149 26.67 4.99 10.82
N HIS A 150 27.00 5.40 12.06
CA HIS A 150 28.16 4.90 12.81
C HIS A 150 27.80 3.98 13.98
N ARG A 151 26.53 3.95 14.39
CA ARG A 151 26.04 3.14 15.51
C ARG A 151 24.76 2.44 15.10
N ASN A 152 24.78 1.12 15.18
CA ASN A 152 23.63 0.28 14.90
C ASN A 152 22.92 -0.02 16.23
N LEU A 153 21.60 0.21 16.29
CA LEU A 153 20.79 -0.01 17.47
C LEU A 153 20.66 -1.49 17.87
N GLY A 154 21.14 -2.44 17.08
CA GLY A 154 21.06 -3.88 17.43
C GLY A 154 19.74 -4.55 17.04
N VAL A 155 18.70 -3.77 16.75
CA VAL A 155 17.33 -4.25 16.50
C VAL A 155 17.20 -5.03 15.20
N HIS A 156 16.44 -6.12 15.26
CA HIS A 156 16.04 -6.93 14.11
C HIS A 156 14.54 -6.78 13.83
N PHE A 157 14.19 -6.46 12.58
CA PHE A 157 12.82 -6.37 12.10
C PHE A 157 12.46 -7.64 11.33
N HIS A 158 11.38 -8.31 11.75
CA HIS A 158 10.90 -9.55 11.15
C HIS A 158 9.59 -9.33 10.38
N TRP A 159 9.61 -9.64 9.09
CA TRP A 159 8.44 -9.63 8.21
C TRP A 159 8.33 -10.92 7.42
N TYR A 160 7.14 -11.18 6.88
CA TYR A 160 6.87 -12.38 6.10
C TYR A 160 6.47 -11.96 4.70
N ASP A 161 7.07 -12.63 3.71
CA ASP A 161 6.73 -12.46 2.31
C ASP A 161 5.22 -12.68 2.11
N SER A 162 4.56 -11.70 1.49
CA SER A 162 3.10 -11.64 1.42
C SER A 162 2.45 -12.71 0.53
N LEU A 163 3.21 -13.37 -0.36
CA LEU A 163 2.71 -14.40 -1.27
C LEU A 163 3.08 -15.82 -0.80
N THR A 164 4.31 -16.00 -0.32
CA THR A 164 4.88 -17.31 0.05
C THR A 164 4.87 -17.56 1.55
N GLY A 165 4.85 -16.51 2.38
CA GLY A 165 4.96 -16.61 3.82
C GLY A 165 6.38 -16.88 4.33
N VAL A 166 7.40 -16.83 3.46
CA VAL A 166 8.80 -16.98 3.85
C VAL A 166 9.21 -15.82 4.78
N PRO A 167 9.80 -16.09 5.95
CA PRO A 167 10.26 -15.04 6.85
C PRO A 167 11.51 -14.33 6.28
N SER A 168 11.58 -13.02 6.49
CA SER A 168 12.75 -12.19 6.21
C SER A 168 13.04 -11.31 7.42
N CYS A 169 14.32 -11.16 7.74
CA CYS A 169 14.81 -10.43 8.90
C CYS A 169 15.90 -9.46 8.47
N GLN A 170 15.77 -8.19 8.85
CA GLN A 170 16.83 -7.19 8.64
C GLN A 170 16.95 -6.23 9.81
N ARG A 171 18.14 -5.66 9.98
CA ARG A 171 18.42 -4.63 10.98
C ARG A 171 18.11 -3.20 10.52
N ALA A 172 17.85 -3.02 9.22
CA ALA A 172 17.61 -1.72 8.64
C ALA A 172 16.19 -1.23 8.95
N LEU A 173 16.04 -0.04 9.53
CA LEU A 173 14.73 0.59 9.74
C LEU A 173 13.97 0.80 8.43
N ALA A 174 14.69 0.96 7.31
CA ALA A 174 14.11 1.01 5.97
C ALA A 174 13.26 -0.24 5.66
N PHE A 175 13.61 -1.42 6.20
CA PHE A 175 12.81 -2.62 6.03
C PHE A 175 11.45 -2.53 6.73
N GLU A 176 11.42 -2.04 7.98
CA GLU A 176 10.17 -1.79 8.72
C GLU A 176 9.31 -0.75 7.98
N LYS A 177 9.91 0.40 7.61
CA LYS A 177 9.23 1.47 6.86
C LYS A 177 8.63 0.95 5.55
N GLY A 178 9.41 0.22 4.75
CA GLY A 178 8.98 -0.34 3.47
C GLY A 178 7.84 -1.35 3.63
N SER A 179 7.91 -2.20 4.65
CA SER A 179 6.88 -3.22 4.94
C SER A 179 5.57 -2.60 5.42
N VAL A 180 5.62 -1.53 6.22
CA VAL A 180 4.44 -0.76 6.62
C VAL A 180 3.80 -0.10 5.39
N LEU A 181 4.60 0.52 4.52
CA LEU A 181 4.11 1.13 3.28
C LEU A 181 3.49 0.10 2.33
N PHE A 182 4.08 -1.09 2.21
CA PHE A 182 3.49 -2.20 1.45
C PHE A 182 2.09 -2.55 2.00
N ASN A 183 1.94 -2.57 3.33
CA ASN A 183 0.64 -2.84 3.97
C ASN A 183 -0.37 -1.71 3.78
N ILE A 184 0.06 -0.44 3.69
CA ILE A 184 -0.82 0.68 3.28
C ILE A 184 -1.36 0.41 1.88
N GLY A 185 -0.50 0.10 0.91
CA GLY A 185 -0.91 -0.28 -0.44
C GLY A 185 -1.86 -1.47 -0.47
N ALA A 186 -1.55 -2.52 0.29
CA ALA A 186 -2.39 -3.71 0.40
C ALA A 186 -3.72 -3.49 1.12
N LEU A 187 -3.84 -2.49 1.99
CA LEU A 187 -5.11 -2.14 2.63
C LEU A 187 -6.00 -1.36 1.66
N PHE A 188 -5.43 -0.47 0.84
CA PHE A 188 -6.14 0.18 -0.25
C PHE A 188 -6.74 -0.83 -1.25
N THR A 189 -6.02 -1.89 -1.62
CA THR A 189 -6.58 -2.93 -2.51
C THR A 189 -7.82 -3.61 -1.91
N GLN A 190 -7.81 -3.85 -0.60
CA GLN A 190 -8.94 -4.45 0.11
C GLN A 190 -10.13 -3.51 0.21
N ILE A 191 -9.89 -2.21 0.40
CA ILE A 191 -10.94 -1.18 0.41
C ILE A 191 -11.57 -1.06 -0.97
N GLY A 192 -10.76 -1.01 -2.03
CA GLY A 192 -11.25 -0.93 -3.42
C GLY A 192 -12.07 -2.16 -3.82
N ALA A 193 -11.60 -3.36 -3.48
CA ALA A 193 -12.30 -4.62 -3.78
C ALA A 193 -13.64 -4.79 -3.03
N ARG A 194 -13.90 -3.99 -1.99
CA ARG A 194 -15.11 -4.03 -1.16
C ARG A 194 -16.17 -2.98 -1.53
N GLN A 195 -15.86 -2.06 -2.43
CA GLN A 195 -16.82 -1.05 -2.84
C GLN A 195 -17.99 -1.68 -3.62
N ASP A 196 -19.17 -1.07 -3.48
CA ASP A 196 -20.34 -1.40 -4.28
C ASP A 196 -20.23 -0.78 -5.68
N ARG A 197 -19.86 -1.60 -6.67
CA ARG A 197 -19.65 -1.17 -8.05
C ARG A 197 -20.91 -1.15 -8.91
N PHE A 198 -22.10 -1.27 -8.31
CA PHE A 198 -23.37 -0.98 -9.00
C PHE A 198 -23.73 0.51 -9.01
N THR A 199 -23.01 1.32 -8.23
CA THR A 199 -23.22 2.76 -8.15
C THR A 199 -21.99 3.51 -8.68
N THR A 200 -22.21 4.66 -9.30
CA THR A 200 -21.11 5.52 -9.77
C THR A 200 -20.19 5.95 -8.61
N VAL A 201 -20.77 6.29 -7.45
CA VAL A 201 -20.02 6.65 -6.24
C VAL A 201 -19.11 5.52 -5.75
N GLY A 202 -19.62 4.29 -5.71
CA GLY A 202 -18.80 3.15 -5.28
C GLY A 202 -17.72 2.78 -6.29
N ILE A 203 -17.98 2.93 -7.59
CA ILE A 203 -16.96 2.81 -8.63
C ILE A 203 -15.86 3.87 -8.46
N ASP A 204 -16.22 5.14 -8.26
CA ASP A 204 -15.24 6.22 -8.08
C ASP A 204 -14.36 5.99 -6.83
N ARG A 205 -14.96 5.48 -5.74
CA ARG A 205 -14.20 5.06 -4.55
C ARG A 205 -13.28 3.87 -4.81
N ALA A 206 -13.69 2.91 -5.66
CA ALA A 206 -12.86 1.78 -6.03
C ALA A 206 -11.66 2.23 -6.87
N ILE A 207 -11.89 3.14 -7.82
CA ILE A 207 -10.85 3.78 -8.64
C ILE A 207 -9.84 4.49 -7.74
N ASP A 208 -10.27 5.41 -6.87
CA ASP A 208 -9.35 6.15 -5.97
C ASP A 208 -8.54 5.19 -5.09
N ALA A 209 -9.16 4.16 -4.53
CA ALA A 209 -8.47 3.17 -3.71
C ALA A 209 -7.40 2.40 -4.50
N PHE A 210 -7.71 1.88 -5.70
CA PHE A 210 -6.73 1.16 -6.52
C PHE A 210 -5.62 2.08 -7.04
N GLN A 211 -5.92 3.35 -7.37
CA GLN A 211 -4.91 4.34 -7.75
C GLN A 211 -3.93 4.65 -6.60
N ARG A 212 -4.43 4.78 -5.36
CA ARG A 212 -3.59 4.94 -4.16
C ARG A 212 -2.77 3.70 -3.84
N ALA A 213 -3.33 2.50 -4.04
CA ALA A 213 -2.57 1.26 -3.91
C ALA A 213 -1.41 1.20 -4.89
N ALA A 214 -1.68 1.51 -6.17
CA ALA A 214 -0.65 1.60 -7.21
C ALA A 214 0.43 2.64 -6.85
N GLY A 215 0.04 3.81 -6.36
CA GLY A 215 0.97 4.84 -5.92
C GLY A 215 1.83 4.44 -4.74
N ALA A 216 1.29 3.74 -3.74
CA ALA A 216 2.06 3.21 -2.62
C ALA A 216 3.10 2.17 -3.07
N PHE A 217 2.72 1.21 -3.92
CA PHE A 217 3.67 0.23 -4.46
C PHE A 217 4.72 0.86 -5.38
N ASN A 218 4.34 1.87 -6.18
CA ASN A 218 5.30 2.58 -7.03
C ASN A 218 6.29 3.41 -6.20
N TYR A 219 5.82 4.09 -5.15
CA TYR A 219 6.69 4.82 -4.23
C TYR A 219 7.68 3.87 -3.55
N LEU A 220 7.23 2.71 -3.08
CA LEU A 220 8.08 1.68 -2.50
C LEU A 220 9.18 1.25 -3.49
N LYS A 221 8.79 0.99 -4.75
CA LYS A 221 9.71 0.59 -5.83
C LYS A 221 10.79 1.64 -6.11
N GLU A 222 10.44 2.92 -6.08
CA GLU A 222 11.36 4.03 -6.41
C GLU A 222 12.28 4.41 -5.26
N ASN A 223 11.84 4.24 -4.00
CA ASN A 223 12.57 4.74 -2.83
C ASN A 223 13.28 3.64 -2.00
N PHE A 224 12.99 2.34 -2.24
CA PHE A 224 13.54 1.22 -1.47
C PHE A 224 14.23 0.21 -2.41
N SER A 225 15.41 0.56 -2.90
CA SER A 225 16.12 -0.18 -3.97
C SER A 225 16.66 -1.55 -3.54
N ASN A 226 16.96 -1.75 -2.25
CA ASN A 226 17.52 -3.00 -1.73
C ASN A 226 16.41 -3.87 -1.15
N ALA A 227 15.70 -4.59 -2.03
CA ALA A 227 14.56 -5.40 -1.65
C ALA A 227 14.94 -6.55 -0.69
N PRO A 228 14.35 -6.62 0.51
CA PRO A 228 14.56 -7.67 1.52
C PRO A 228 14.01 -9.04 1.17
N SER A 229 13.01 -9.05 0.31
CA SER A 229 12.11 -10.15 0.04
C SER A 229 11.56 -9.99 -1.37
N LEU A 230 11.11 -11.11 -1.96
CA LEU A 230 10.73 -11.12 -3.35
C LEU A 230 9.45 -10.31 -3.61
N ASP A 231 8.52 -10.24 -2.66
CA ASP A 231 7.31 -9.39 -2.76
C ASP A 231 7.62 -7.89 -2.89
N MET A 232 8.72 -7.44 -2.31
CA MET A 232 9.19 -6.06 -2.40
C MET A 232 10.23 -5.83 -3.50
N SER A 233 10.54 -6.84 -4.31
CA SER A 233 11.42 -6.68 -5.47
C SER A 233 10.81 -5.73 -6.49
N ALA A 234 11.65 -5.07 -7.28
CA ALA A 234 11.19 -4.17 -8.34
C ALA A 234 10.26 -4.87 -9.34
N SER A 235 10.50 -6.15 -9.64
CA SER A 235 9.65 -6.98 -10.50
C SER A 235 8.27 -7.22 -9.90
N SER A 236 8.19 -7.63 -8.63
CA SER A 236 6.92 -7.85 -7.93
C SER A 236 6.12 -6.56 -7.76
N LEU A 237 6.77 -5.46 -7.37
CA LEU A 237 6.12 -4.16 -7.23
C LEU A 237 5.64 -3.63 -8.58
N CYS A 238 6.39 -3.80 -9.67
CA CYS A 238 5.95 -3.46 -11.02
C CYS A 238 4.70 -4.26 -11.43
N MET A 239 4.68 -5.57 -11.16
CA MET A 239 3.52 -6.43 -11.41
C MET A 239 2.31 -5.97 -10.59
N LEU A 240 2.47 -5.68 -9.29
CA LEU A 240 1.39 -5.21 -8.42
C LEU A 240 0.84 -3.86 -8.88
N VAL A 241 1.70 -2.91 -9.25
CA VAL A 241 1.30 -1.62 -9.84
C VAL A 241 0.45 -1.84 -11.10
N ARG A 242 0.92 -2.67 -12.04
CA ARG A 242 0.17 -2.98 -13.27
C ARG A 242 -1.17 -3.66 -12.96
N LEU A 243 -1.21 -4.57 -11.99
CA LEU A 243 -2.44 -5.23 -11.58
C LEU A 243 -3.47 -4.23 -11.03
N MET A 244 -3.03 -3.25 -10.23
CA MET A 244 -3.92 -2.19 -9.72
C MET A 244 -4.41 -1.29 -10.85
N VAL A 245 -3.56 -0.94 -11.81
CA VAL A 245 -3.94 -0.16 -12.99
C VAL A 245 -4.96 -0.89 -13.84
N ALA A 246 -4.81 -2.22 -14.01
CA ALA A 246 -5.78 -3.03 -14.71
C ALA A 246 -7.15 -3.04 -14.00
N GLN A 247 -7.16 -3.12 -12.66
CA GLN A 247 -8.40 -3.03 -11.88
C GLN A 247 -9.04 -1.63 -11.92
N VAL A 248 -8.24 -0.55 -11.98
CA VAL A 248 -8.76 0.80 -12.23
C VAL A 248 -9.46 0.87 -13.59
N GLN A 249 -8.83 0.33 -14.63
CA GLN A 249 -9.40 0.33 -15.98
C GLN A 249 -10.71 -0.47 -16.06
N GLU A 250 -10.80 -1.61 -15.36
CA GLU A 250 -12.05 -2.37 -15.21
C GLU A 250 -13.15 -1.53 -14.57
N CYS A 251 -12.84 -0.79 -13.49
CA CYS A 251 -13.80 0.10 -12.85
C CYS A 251 -14.22 1.26 -13.77
N VAL A 252 -13.31 1.79 -14.58
CA VAL A 252 -13.63 2.82 -15.60
C VAL A 252 -14.59 2.26 -16.65
N PHE A 253 -14.36 1.04 -17.13
CA PHE A 253 -15.29 0.35 -18.03
C PHE A 253 -16.67 0.17 -17.39
N GLU A 254 -16.74 -0.29 -16.14
CA GLU A 254 -18.00 -0.42 -15.40
C GLU A 254 -18.74 0.94 -15.31
N ARG A 255 -18.01 2.05 -15.08
CA ARG A 255 -18.59 3.41 -15.06
C ARG A 255 -19.18 3.81 -16.40
N VAL A 256 -18.45 3.56 -17.50
CA VAL A 256 -18.94 3.84 -18.86
C VAL A 256 -20.20 3.01 -19.11
N MET A 257 -20.20 1.72 -18.77
CA MET A 257 -21.37 0.86 -18.90
C MET A 257 -22.60 1.30 -18.08
N LEU A 258 -22.41 1.92 -16.92
CA LEU A 258 -23.52 2.44 -16.10
C LEU A 258 -24.06 3.80 -16.59
N THR A 259 -23.19 4.63 -17.17
CA THR A 259 -23.54 5.99 -17.61
C THR A 259 -24.07 6.02 -19.03
N THR A 260 -23.56 5.14 -19.90
CA THR A 260 -24.06 4.92 -21.25
C THR A 260 -25.37 4.12 -21.19
N ARG A 261 -26.51 4.82 -21.29
CA ARG A 261 -27.85 4.20 -21.26
C ARG A 261 -28.43 3.93 -22.64
N ASP A 262 -27.89 4.57 -23.67
CA ASP A 262 -28.33 4.41 -25.03
C ASP A 262 -27.62 3.25 -25.75
N THR A 263 -28.24 2.79 -26.83
CA THR A 263 -27.69 1.79 -27.75
C THR A 263 -27.14 2.45 -29.02
N HIS A 264 -26.81 3.75 -28.96
CA HIS A 264 -26.31 4.48 -30.12
C HIS A 264 -24.96 3.92 -30.59
N PHE A 265 -24.71 4.03 -31.89
CA PHE A 265 -23.52 3.49 -32.55
C PHE A 265 -22.21 3.95 -31.88
N LEU A 266 -22.04 5.26 -31.71
CA LEU A 266 -20.84 5.85 -31.09
C LEU A 266 -20.62 5.38 -29.65
N SER A 267 -21.71 5.29 -28.88
CA SER A 267 -21.68 4.79 -27.51
C SER A 267 -21.24 3.33 -27.43
N GLN A 268 -21.75 2.47 -28.30
CA GLN A 268 -21.37 1.05 -28.37
C GLN A 268 -19.92 0.88 -28.83
N LEU A 269 -19.45 1.67 -29.81
CA LEU A 269 -18.04 1.70 -30.18
C LEU A 269 -17.17 2.13 -28.99
N HIS A 270 -17.56 3.16 -28.23
CA HIS A 270 -16.79 3.60 -27.07
C HIS A 270 -16.71 2.49 -26.00
N VAL A 271 -17.83 1.84 -25.68
CA VAL A 271 -17.85 0.69 -24.76
C VAL A 271 -16.92 -0.42 -25.23
N ALA A 272 -16.93 -0.75 -26.52
CA ALA A 272 -16.05 -1.75 -27.11
C ALA A 272 -14.56 -1.37 -26.96
N GLN A 273 -14.20 -0.10 -27.19
CA GLN A 273 -12.83 0.40 -27.03
C GLN A 273 -12.36 0.35 -25.57
N GLU A 274 -13.22 0.67 -24.61
CA GLU A 274 -12.90 0.57 -23.18
C GLU A 274 -12.73 -0.89 -22.74
N ALA A 275 -13.57 -1.80 -23.21
CA ALA A 275 -13.41 -3.23 -22.96
C ALA A 275 -12.09 -3.78 -23.56
N ALA A 276 -11.75 -3.39 -24.79
CA ALA A 276 -10.47 -3.73 -25.41
C ALA A 276 -9.30 -3.22 -24.56
N ARG A 277 -9.40 -1.99 -24.04
CA ARG A 277 -8.41 -1.40 -23.15
C ARG A 277 -8.23 -2.20 -21.86
N VAL A 278 -9.31 -2.70 -21.25
CA VAL A 278 -9.24 -3.58 -20.06
C VAL A 278 -8.49 -4.88 -20.38
N SER A 279 -8.76 -5.49 -21.53
CA SER A 279 -8.04 -6.68 -21.99
C SER A 279 -6.54 -6.41 -22.14
N ASP A 280 -6.16 -5.32 -22.82
CA ASP A 280 -4.75 -4.98 -23.06
C ASP A 280 -3.98 -4.73 -21.76
N VAL A 281 -4.54 -4.01 -20.79
CA VAL A 281 -3.87 -3.79 -19.51
C VAL A 281 -3.72 -5.08 -18.70
N TYR A 282 -4.68 -6.01 -18.76
CA TYR A 282 -4.53 -7.33 -18.15
C TYR A 282 -3.50 -8.21 -18.88
N GLN A 283 -3.38 -8.09 -20.20
CA GLN A 283 -2.33 -8.76 -20.97
C GLN A 283 -0.93 -8.28 -20.53
N LEU A 284 -0.75 -6.97 -20.29
CA LEU A 284 0.50 -6.44 -19.72
C LEU A 284 0.80 -7.01 -18.34
N VAL A 285 -0.23 -7.23 -17.49
CA VAL A 285 -0.06 -7.90 -16.20
C VAL A 285 0.39 -9.35 -16.40
N GLN A 286 -0.24 -10.09 -17.32
CA GLN A 286 0.13 -11.47 -17.63
C GLN A 286 1.59 -11.58 -18.09
N GLN A 287 2.04 -10.64 -18.93
CA GLN A 287 3.45 -10.58 -19.36
C GLN A 287 4.40 -10.40 -18.17
N THR A 288 4.06 -9.54 -17.20
CA THR A 288 4.88 -9.38 -15.98
C THR A 288 4.86 -10.62 -15.08
N MET A 289 3.71 -11.29 -14.94
CA MET A 289 3.61 -12.54 -14.17
C MET A 289 4.37 -13.71 -14.82
N SER A 290 4.55 -13.67 -16.15
CA SER A 290 5.24 -14.71 -16.92
C SER A 290 6.76 -14.55 -16.96
N GLN A 291 7.30 -13.45 -16.41
CA GLN A 291 8.75 -13.27 -16.32
C GLN A 291 9.37 -14.38 -15.45
N PRO A 292 10.61 -14.84 -15.74
CA PRO A 292 11.21 -16.00 -15.07
C PRO A 292 11.21 -15.93 -13.54
N LEU A 293 11.46 -14.75 -12.95
CA LEU A 293 11.44 -14.56 -11.50
C LEU A 293 10.04 -14.61 -10.88
N MET A 294 9.00 -14.30 -11.65
CA MET A 294 7.61 -14.20 -11.17
C MET A 294 6.79 -15.46 -11.42
N LYS A 295 7.13 -16.23 -12.47
CA LYS A 295 6.33 -17.36 -12.95
C LYS A 295 6.00 -18.39 -11.86
N ASP A 296 6.97 -18.76 -11.04
CA ASP A 296 6.80 -19.75 -9.96
C ASP A 296 6.48 -19.10 -8.61
N TYR A 297 6.56 -17.77 -8.53
CA TYR A 297 6.33 -17.00 -7.32
C TYR A 297 4.86 -16.56 -7.17
N VAL A 298 4.22 -16.17 -8.29
CA VAL A 298 2.84 -15.70 -8.29
C VAL A 298 1.88 -16.88 -8.17
N PRO A 299 0.86 -16.81 -7.29
CA PRO A 299 -0.11 -17.89 -7.18
C PRO A 299 -0.80 -18.19 -8.51
N PHE A 300 -0.87 -19.47 -8.88
CA PHE A 300 -1.49 -19.91 -10.14
C PHE A 300 -2.91 -19.36 -10.32
N SER A 301 -3.69 -19.22 -9.25
CA SER A 301 -5.03 -18.62 -9.29
C SER A 301 -5.05 -17.17 -9.77
N TRP A 302 -4.03 -16.38 -9.47
CA TRP A 302 -3.94 -14.99 -9.94
C TRP A 302 -3.61 -14.95 -11.42
N VAL A 303 -2.67 -15.77 -11.87
CA VAL A 303 -2.33 -15.91 -13.29
C VAL A 303 -3.56 -16.34 -14.09
N SER A 304 -4.29 -17.36 -13.61
CA SER A 304 -5.53 -17.80 -14.24
C SER A 304 -6.60 -16.72 -14.25
N MET A 305 -6.79 -15.98 -13.15
CA MET A 305 -7.80 -14.90 -13.08
C MET A 305 -7.48 -13.78 -14.07
N VAL A 306 -6.22 -13.35 -14.15
CA VAL A 306 -5.77 -12.32 -15.10
C VAL A 306 -6.00 -12.79 -16.54
N GLN A 307 -5.69 -14.05 -16.85
CA GLN A 307 -5.94 -14.61 -18.18
C GLN A 307 -7.45 -14.69 -18.50
N VAL A 308 -8.28 -15.17 -17.56
CA VAL A 308 -9.74 -15.19 -17.71
C VAL A 308 -10.28 -13.79 -18.00
N LYS A 309 -9.85 -12.77 -17.23
CA LYS A 309 -10.26 -11.39 -17.44
C LYS A 309 -9.79 -10.83 -18.78
N CYS A 310 -8.56 -11.13 -19.18
CA CYS A 310 -8.01 -10.72 -20.48
C CYS A 310 -8.88 -11.24 -21.64
N GLU A 311 -9.20 -12.53 -21.65
CA GLU A 311 -10.03 -13.16 -22.68
C GLU A 311 -11.50 -12.71 -22.61
N HIS A 312 -12.07 -12.60 -21.40
CA HIS A 312 -13.44 -12.14 -21.19
C HIS A 312 -13.64 -10.71 -21.71
N PHE A 313 -12.79 -9.76 -21.33
CA PHE A 313 -12.95 -8.38 -21.78
C PHE A 313 -12.65 -8.21 -23.28
N ARG A 314 -11.77 -9.05 -23.85
CA ARG A 314 -11.58 -9.09 -25.31
C ARG A 314 -12.84 -9.59 -26.02
N ALA A 315 -13.52 -10.58 -25.46
CA ALA A 315 -14.80 -11.05 -25.97
C ALA A 315 -15.89 -9.97 -25.87
N VAL A 316 -16.00 -9.29 -24.73
CA VAL A 316 -16.94 -8.18 -24.51
C VAL A 316 -16.70 -7.04 -25.50
N ALA A 317 -15.44 -6.71 -25.80
CA ALA A 317 -15.12 -5.71 -26.82
C ALA A 317 -15.68 -6.08 -28.19
N HIS A 318 -15.46 -7.32 -28.63
CA HIS A 318 -16.00 -7.82 -29.89
C HIS A 318 -17.53 -7.90 -29.90
N TYR A 319 -18.16 -8.30 -28.80
CA TYR A 319 -19.62 -8.30 -28.66
C TYR A 319 -20.20 -6.90 -28.88
N HIS A 320 -19.67 -5.88 -28.19
CA HIS A 320 -20.16 -4.51 -28.34
C HIS A 320 -19.86 -3.91 -29.72
N ALA A 321 -18.74 -4.27 -30.34
CA ALA A 321 -18.44 -3.90 -31.73
C ALA A 321 -19.49 -4.47 -32.71
N ALA A 322 -19.88 -5.73 -32.51
CA ALA A 322 -20.91 -6.35 -33.33
C ALA A 322 -22.29 -5.74 -33.11
N VAL A 323 -22.67 -5.47 -31.86
CA VAL A 323 -23.92 -4.77 -31.52
C VAL A 323 -23.95 -3.40 -32.20
N ALA A 324 -22.87 -2.63 -32.12
CA ALA A 324 -22.76 -1.34 -32.81
C ALA A 324 -23.04 -1.49 -34.32
N LEU A 325 -22.37 -2.43 -34.99
CA LEU A 325 -22.51 -2.64 -36.43
C LEU A 325 -23.92 -3.10 -36.84
N CYS A 326 -24.48 -4.06 -36.11
CA CYS A 326 -25.77 -4.67 -36.43
C CYS A 326 -26.95 -3.74 -36.14
N GLU A 327 -26.86 -2.91 -35.10
CA GLU A 327 -27.95 -2.03 -34.66
C GLU A 327 -27.81 -0.59 -35.21
N HIS A 328 -26.74 -0.29 -35.94
CA HIS A 328 -26.55 1.03 -36.54
C HIS A 328 -27.64 1.34 -37.59
N THR A 329 -28.28 2.48 -37.40
CA THR A 329 -29.18 3.11 -38.36
C THR A 329 -28.53 4.41 -38.82
N LEU A 330 -28.50 4.64 -40.13
CA LEU A 330 -27.96 5.87 -40.72
C LEU A 330 -28.71 7.08 -40.15
N SER A 331 -27.99 8.10 -39.66
CA SER A 331 -28.61 9.32 -39.16
C SER A 331 -29.08 10.19 -40.33
N ALA A 332 -30.14 10.96 -40.12
CA ALA A 332 -30.56 12.00 -41.06
C ALA A 332 -29.78 13.31 -40.85
N ASP A 333 -28.98 13.38 -39.78
CA ASP A 333 -28.07 14.48 -39.49
C ASP A 333 -26.69 14.15 -40.09
N ASP A 334 -26.28 14.94 -41.10
CA ASP A 334 -25.02 14.76 -41.81
C ASP A 334 -23.80 14.90 -40.87
N ASP A 335 -23.89 15.75 -39.84
CA ASP A 335 -22.79 15.96 -38.89
C ASP A 335 -22.59 14.72 -37.99
N GLU A 336 -23.68 14.09 -37.53
CA GLU A 336 -23.62 12.87 -36.72
C GLU A 336 -23.07 11.67 -37.51
N GLU A 337 -23.45 11.56 -38.78
CA GLU A 337 -22.99 10.49 -39.67
C GLU A 337 -21.49 10.66 -40.02
N GLU A 338 -21.02 11.90 -40.22
CA GLU A 338 -19.61 12.18 -40.43
C GLU A 338 -18.78 11.80 -39.20
N ASP A 339 -19.27 12.08 -38.00
CA ASP A 339 -18.62 11.70 -36.74
C ASP A 339 -18.63 10.18 -36.52
N ALA A 340 -19.72 9.48 -36.84
CA ALA A 340 -19.81 8.02 -36.84
C ALA A 340 -18.77 7.40 -37.78
N GLN A 341 -18.66 7.93 -39.00
CA GLN A 341 -17.69 7.45 -39.99
C GLN A 341 -16.25 7.69 -39.54
N LYS A 342 -15.93 8.88 -38.99
CA LYS A 342 -14.60 9.19 -38.42
C LYS A 342 -14.24 8.26 -37.28
N ALA A 343 -15.17 8.02 -36.35
CA ALA A 343 -14.96 7.13 -35.22
C ALA A 343 -14.71 5.69 -35.68
N PHE A 344 -15.50 5.21 -36.65
CA PHE A 344 -15.37 3.87 -37.18
C PHE A 344 -14.06 3.64 -37.96
N LEU A 345 -13.60 4.65 -38.72
CA LEU A 345 -12.31 4.60 -39.41
C LEU A 345 -11.12 4.47 -38.43
N GLN A 346 -11.24 5.04 -37.23
CA GLN A 346 -10.22 4.98 -36.19
C GLN A 346 -10.39 3.80 -35.22
N PHE A 347 -11.42 2.97 -35.42
CA PHE A 347 -11.84 1.95 -34.47
C PHE A 347 -10.94 0.72 -34.48
N TYR A 348 -10.26 0.41 -35.60
CA TYR A 348 -9.41 -0.78 -35.73
C TYR A 348 -7.92 -0.45 -35.71
N VAL A 349 -7.11 -1.38 -35.20
CA VAL A 349 -5.64 -1.28 -35.22
C VAL A 349 -5.11 -1.43 -36.64
N ASN A 350 -5.64 -2.43 -37.35
CA ASN A 350 -5.31 -2.71 -38.74
C ASN A 350 -6.60 -2.67 -39.56
N ILE A 351 -6.57 -1.99 -40.71
CA ILE A 351 -7.71 -1.96 -41.63
C ILE A 351 -7.81 -3.35 -42.28
N PRO A 352 -8.95 -4.07 -42.16
CA PRO A 352 -9.10 -5.38 -42.76
C PRO A 352 -8.95 -5.30 -44.29
N ALA A 353 -8.36 -6.33 -44.90
CA ALA A 353 -8.27 -6.45 -46.36
C ALA A 353 -9.68 -6.62 -46.94
N GLY A 354 -10.13 -5.70 -47.78
CA GLY A 354 -11.51 -5.69 -48.28
C GLY A 354 -12.01 -4.32 -48.70
N PRO A 355 -13.34 -4.13 -48.80
CA PRO A 355 -13.93 -2.82 -49.10
C PRO A 355 -13.60 -1.80 -48.00
N PRO A 356 -13.48 -0.50 -48.33
CA PRO A 356 -13.17 0.53 -47.35
C PRO A 356 -14.22 0.57 -46.23
N LEU A 357 -13.78 0.87 -45.00
CA LEU A 357 -14.65 0.87 -43.80
C LEU A 357 -15.89 1.78 -43.96
N SER A 358 -15.78 2.88 -44.71
CA SER A 358 -16.91 3.74 -45.05
C SER A 358 -17.98 3.01 -45.85
N HIS A 359 -17.57 2.22 -46.85
CA HIS A 359 -18.49 1.40 -47.63
C HIS A 359 -19.09 0.28 -46.78
N ILE A 360 -18.33 -0.28 -45.84
CA ILE A 360 -18.88 -1.25 -44.88
C ILE A 360 -19.96 -0.59 -44.02
N LEU A 361 -19.76 0.64 -43.52
CA LEU A 361 -20.72 1.32 -42.66
C LEU A 361 -22.06 1.60 -43.36
N HIS A 362 -22.05 2.02 -44.63
CA HIS A 362 -23.27 2.31 -45.37
C HIS A 362 -24.02 1.07 -45.88
N ASP A 363 -23.35 -0.08 -46.01
CA ASP A 363 -23.95 -1.30 -46.54
C ASP A 363 -24.41 -2.24 -45.40
N PRO A 364 -25.72 -2.46 -45.23
CA PRO A 364 -26.25 -3.26 -44.12
C PRO A 364 -25.81 -4.73 -44.18
N GLU A 365 -25.62 -5.31 -45.37
CA GLU A 365 -25.16 -6.69 -45.49
C GLU A 365 -23.68 -6.81 -45.11
N LYS A 366 -22.85 -5.83 -45.49
CA LYS A 366 -21.44 -5.78 -45.09
C LYS A 366 -21.28 -5.54 -43.59
N ARG A 367 -22.10 -4.66 -42.99
CA ARG A 367 -22.15 -4.50 -41.53
C ARG A 367 -22.53 -5.79 -40.83
N ARG A 368 -23.54 -6.50 -41.33
CA ARG A 368 -23.96 -7.81 -40.80
C ARG A 368 -22.80 -8.81 -40.85
N LYS A 369 -22.12 -8.94 -41.99
CA LYS A 369 -20.97 -9.86 -42.16
C LYS A 369 -19.82 -9.54 -41.21
N LEU A 370 -19.45 -8.26 -41.06
CA LEU A 370 -18.42 -7.84 -40.12
C LEU A 370 -18.85 -8.01 -38.65
N GLY A 371 -20.11 -7.72 -38.33
CA GLY A 371 -20.70 -7.98 -37.02
C GLY A 371 -20.70 -9.47 -36.65
N LYS A 372 -21.03 -10.34 -37.61
CA LYS A 372 -20.97 -11.80 -37.46
C LYS A 372 -19.53 -12.27 -37.19
N ALA A 373 -18.55 -11.73 -37.91
CA ALA A 373 -17.13 -12.00 -37.64
C ALA A 373 -16.72 -11.60 -36.22
N HIS A 374 -17.13 -10.43 -35.75
CA HIS A 374 -16.90 -9.99 -34.37
C HIS A 374 -17.58 -10.91 -33.35
N LEU A 375 -18.83 -11.31 -33.56
CA LEU A 375 -19.53 -12.25 -32.67
C LEU A 375 -18.87 -13.62 -32.61
N ARG A 376 -18.38 -14.14 -33.74
CA ARG A 376 -17.56 -15.36 -33.79
C ARG A 376 -16.32 -15.20 -32.91
N GLY A 377 -15.62 -14.08 -33.04
CA GLY A 377 -14.48 -13.73 -32.18
C GLY A 377 -14.86 -13.66 -30.70
N ALA A 378 -16.00 -13.06 -30.37
CA ALA A 378 -16.50 -12.99 -28.99
C ALA A 378 -16.80 -14.38 -28.40
N VAL A 379 -17.46 -15.26 -29.15
CA VAL A 379 -17.77 -16.63 -28.71
C VAL A 379 -16.48 -17.41 -28.42
N ILE A 380 -15.53 -17.45 -29.36
CA ILE A 380 -14.26 -18.17 -29.20
C ILE A 380 -13.49 -17.69 -27.96
N ARG A 381 -13.45 -16.37 -27.74
CA ARG A 381 -12.75 -15.76 -26.59
C ARG A 381 -13.47 -16.06 -25.27
N HIS A 382 -14.79 -16.07 -25.25
CA HIS A 382 -15.56 -16.49 -24.08
C HIS A 382 -15.38 -17.98 -23.75
N GLU A 383 -15.34 -18.85 -24.76
CA GLU A 383 -15.03 -20.28 -24.59
C GLU A 383 -13.62 -20.47 -24.01
N GLU A 384 -12.63 -19.73 -24.49
CA GLU A 384 -11.28 -19.75 -23.92
C GLU A 384 -11.26 -19.27 -22.46
N ALA A 385 -11.99 -18.21 -22.13
CA ALA A 385 -12.13 -17.73 -20.75
C ALA A 385 -12.76 -18.83 -19.85
N LEU A 386 -13.82 -19.50 -20.32
CA LEU A 386 -14.44 -20.63 -19.63
C LEU A 386 -13.48 -21.83 -19.49
N ARG A 387 -12.67 -22.10 -20.51
CA ARG A 387 -11.66 -23.16 -20.49
C ARG A 387 -10.60 -22.87 -19.42
N VAL A 388 -10.01 -21.68 -19.41
CA VAL A 388 -9.01 -21.27 -18.40
C VAL A 388 -9.60 -21.29 -16.99
N HIS A 389 -10.82 -20.77 -16.83
CA HIS A 389 -11.59 -20.88 -15.58
C HIS A 389 -11.70 -22.34 -15.12
N SER A 390 -12.07 -23.25 -16.03
CA SER A 390 -12.27 -24.68 -15.72
C SER A 390 -10.98 -25.38 -15.27
N LEU A 391 -9.81 -24.93 -15.72
CA LEU A 391 -8.52 -25.50 -15.34
C LEU A 391 -8.09 -25.16 -13.89
N CYS A 392 -8.55 -24.04 -13.35
CA CYS A 392 -8.13 -23.57 -12.03
C CYS A 392 -9.10 -23.98 -10.90
N LYS A 393 -8.64 -24.85 -9.98
CA LYS A 393 -9.46 -25.35 -8.85
C LYS A 393 -10.04 -24.27 -7.95
N ILE A 394 -9.33 -23.15 -7.80
CA ILE A 394 -9.77 -22.01 -6.96
C ILE A 394 -10.87 -21.23 -7.68
N LEU A 395 -10.71 -20.98 -8.98
CA LEU A 395 -11.68 -20.20 -9.75
C LEU A 395 -13.01 -20.93 -9.88
N ARG A 396 -12.99 -22.26 -10.06
CA ARG A 396 -14.22 -23.08 -10.09
C ARG A 396 -15.09 -23.00 -8.82
N LYS A 397 -14.56 -22.49 -7.70
CA LYS A 397 -15.31 -22.29 -6.46
C LYS A 397 -15.94 -20.90 -6.37
N MET A 398 -15.77 -20.06 -7.39
CA MET A 398 -16.29 -18.70 -7.46
C MET A 398 -17.53 -18.71 -8.34
N ASP A 399 -18.68 -19.06 -7.76
CA ASP A 399 -19.95 -19.22 -8.49
C ASP A 399 -20.29 -17.98 -9.34
N ILE A 400 -20.09 -16.78 -8.78
CA ILE A 400 -20.34 -15.50 -9.45
C ILE A 400 -19.51 -15.37 -10.75
N LEU A 401 -18.25 -15.83 -10.73
CA LEU A 401 -17.39 -15.77 -11.92
C LEU A 401 -17.91 -16.72 -13.01
N GLN A 402 -18.31 -17.94 -12.63
CA GLN A 402 -18.91 -18.90 -13.55
C GLN A 402 -20.21 -18.35 -14.16
N ASP A 403 -21.09 -17.77 -13.34
CA ASP A 403 -22.36 -17.20 -13.78
C ASP A 403 -22.17 -16.05 -14.78
N VAL A 404 -21.25 -15.13 -14.49
CA VAL A 404 -20.91 -14.03 -15.40
C VAL A 404 -20.37 -14.55 -16.73
N LEU A 405 -19.40 -15.47 -16.70
CA LEU A 405 -18.81 -16.02 -17.92
C LEU A 405 -19.83 -16.79 -18.77
N SER A 406 -20.67 -17.61 -18.13
CA SER A 406 -21.73 -18.37 -18.80
C SER A 406 -22.79 -17.45 -19.40
N LEU A 407 -23.20 -16.40 -18.70
CA LEU A 407 -24.18 -15.43 -19.20
C LEU A 407 -23.63 -14.68 -20.42
N THR A 408 -22.42 -14.12 -20.35
CA THR A 408 -21.85 -13.36 -21.49
C THR A 408 -21.56 -14.24 -22.69
N HIS A 409 -21.14 -15.48 -22.47
CA HIS A 409 -21.00 -16.48 -23.53
C HIS A 409 -22.35 -16.76 -24.20
N LYS A 410 -23.39 -17.03 -23.41
CA LYS A 410 -24.75 -17.29 -23.91
C LYS A 410 -25.29 -16.14 -24.75
N LEU A 411 -25.14 -14.89 -24.28
CA LEU A 411 -25.58 -13.70 -25.02
C LEU A 411 -24.84 -13.54 -26.35
N SER A 412 -23.55 -13.82 -26.39
CA SER A 412 -22.76 -13.78 -27.62
C SER A 412 -23.19 -14.86 -28.61
N LEU A 413 -23.48 -16.06 -28.10
CA LEU A 413 -23.94 -17.19 -28.91
C LEU A 413 -25.34 -16.96 -29.48
N GLU A 414 -26.29 -16.49 -28.67
CA GLU A 414 -27.66 -16.16 -29.12
C GLU A 414 -27.63 -15.11 -30.23
N LYS A 415 -26.89 -14.01 -30.03
CA LYS A 415 -26.73 -12.95 -31.04
C LYS A 415 -26.00 -13.44 -32.29
N TYR A 416 -25.01 -14.34 -32.16
CA TYR A 416 -24.35 -14.95 -33.31
C TYR A 416 -25.32 -15.80 -34.14
N SER A 417 -26.14 -16.64 -33.48
CA SER A 417 -27.14 -17.47 -34.14
C SER A 417 -28.24 -16.67 -34.83
N GLU A 418 -28.63 -15.51 -34.29
CA GLU A 418 -29.58 -14.59 -34.95
C GLU A 418 -29.08 -14.08 -36.30
N LEU A 419 -27.75 -13.97 -36.49
CA LEU A 419 -27.14 -13.48 -37.72
C LEU A 419 -26.77 -14.59 -38.70
N ASP A 420 -26.97 -15.86 -38.32
CA ASP A 420 -26.62 -17.01 -39.16
C ASP A 420 -27.73 -17.25 -40.20
N HIS A 421 -27.37 -17.20 -41.48
CA HIS A 421 -28.29 -17.42 -42.60
C HIS A 421 -27.85 -18.64 -43.42
N GLU A 422 -28.81 -19.38 -43.97
CA GLU A 422 -28.57 -20.61 -44.75
C GLU A 422 -27.66 -20.38 -45.98
N ASP A 423 -27.62 -19.15 -46.50
CA ASP A 423 -26.80 -18.74 -47.65
C ASP A 423 -25.41 -18.19 -47.29
N ASP A 424 -25.00 -18.19 -46.01
CA ASP A 424 -23.64 -17.82 -45.60
C ASP A 424 -22.64 -18.96 -45.90
N PHE A 425 -22.45 -19.27 -47.20
CA PHE A 425 -21.51 -20.28 -47.69
C PHE A 425 -20.04 -19.83 -47.64
N ASP A 426 -19.78 -18.54 -47.43
CA ASP A 426 -18.43 -18.00 -47.27
C ASP A 426 -17.88 -18.24 -45.86
N GLU A 427 -16.59 -18.60 -45.79
CA GLU A 427 -15.86 -18.69 -44.53
C GLU A 427 -15.91 -17.32 -43.81
N THR A 428 -16.56 -17.25 -42.64
CA THR A 428 -16.68 -16.00 -41.89
C THR A 428 -15.28 -15.47 -41.58
N ALA A 429 -14.91 -14.36 -42.22
CA ALA A 429 -13.58 -13.76 -42.11
C ALA A 429 -13.21 -13.47 -40.65
N GLU A 430 -11.90 -13.48 -40.35
CA GLU A 430 -11.41 -13.14 -39.02
C GLU A 430 -11.68 -11.66 -38.73
N ALA A 431 -12.20 -11.39 -37.53
CA ALA A 431 -12.51 -10.03 -37.12
C ALA A 431 -11.24 -9.20 -36.93
N PRO A 432 -11.19 -7.95 -37.44
CA PRO A 432 -10.06 -7.05 -37.19
C PRO A 432 -9.94 -6.70 -35.69
N GLU A 433 -8.70 -6.41 -35.27
CA GLU A 433 -8.41 -6.05 -33.89
C GLU A 433 -8.91 -4.63 -33.55
N ILE A 434 -9.67 -4.52 -32.46
CA ILE A 434 -10.24 -3.26 -31.99
C ILE A 434 -9.14 -2.43 -31.34
N LYS A 435 -8.99 -1.18 -31.79
CA LYS A 435 -8.05 -0.22 -31.21
C LYS A 435 -8.63 0.31 -29.91
N CYS A 436 -7.92 0.10 -28.80
CA CYS A 436 -8.23 0.77 -27.55
C CYS A 436 -8.05 2.29 -27.70
N LYS A 437 -8.94 3.08 -27.10
CA LYS A 437 -8.84 4.55 -27.14
C LYS A 437 -7.66 4.97 -26.26
N THR A 438 -6.50 5.19 -26.88
CA THR A 438 -5.32 5.76 -26.22
C THR A 438 -5.39 7.27 -26.33
N SER A 439 -5.77 7.95 -25.24
CA SER A 439 -5.42 9.36 -25.09
C SER A 439 -3.90 9.47 -25.08
N HIS A 440 -3.34 10.33 -25.94
CA HIS A 440 -1.89 10.56 -26.17
C HIS A 440 -1.07 10.92 -24.90
N THR A 441 -1.70 11.07 -23.74
CA THR A 441 -1.09 11.43 -22.45
C THR A 441 -0.90 10.27 -21.45
N GLN A 442 -1.32 9.04 -21.75
CA GLN A 442 -1.44 7.97 -20.74
C GLN A 442 -0.44 6.79 -20.86
N GLN A 443 0.81 7.05 -21.24
CA GLN A 443 1.89 6.07 -20.99
C GLN A 443 2.24 5.91 -19.51
N LYS A 444 1.83 6.87 -18.66
CA LYS A 444 1.96 6.77 -17.20
C LYS A 444 0.58 6.43 -16.62
N PRO A 445 0.45 5.35 -15.83
CA PRO A 445 -0.81 5.06 -15.16
C PRO A 445 -1.15 6.21 -14.22
N ASP A 446 -2.43 6.59 -14.16
CA ASP A 446 -2.92 7.61 -13.25
C ASP A 446 -2.86 7.05 -11.81
N ILE A 447 -1.69 7.20 -11.18
CA ILE A 447 -1.39 6.70 -9.84
C ILE A 447 -1.38 7.87 -8.86
N THR A 448 -1.93 7.65 -7.68
CA THR A 448 -1.94 8.66 -6.61
C THR A 448 -0.87 8.33 -5.59
N PRO A 449 0.25 9.06 -5.53
CA PRO A 449 1.31 8.78 -4.55
C PRO A 449 0.80 8.95 -3.11
N PRO A 450 1.41 8.26 -2.14
CA PRO A 450 1.05 8.43 -0.73
C PRO A 450 1.31 9.87 -0.27
N ASN A 451 0.34 10.45 0.44
CA ASN A 451 0.47 11.77 1.04
C ASN A 451 0.66 11.65 2.55
N PHE A 452 1.92 11.66 2.99
CA PHE A 452 2.32 11.48 4.39
C PHE A 452 1.83 12.62 5.31
N SER A 453 1.49 13.78 4.76
CA SER A 453 1.01 14.95 5.53
C SER A 453 -0.45 14.82 6.00
N THR A 454 -1.19 13.82 5.52
CA THR A 454 -2.59 13.59 5.91
C THR A 454 -2.74 13.22 7.38
N VAL A 455 -1.76 12.51 7.95
CA VAL A 455 -1.74 12.13 9.36
C VAL A 455 -0.54 12.81 10.02
N GLN A 456 -0.78 13.94 10.67
CA GLN A 456 0.28 14.62 11.42
C GLN A 456 0.52 13.91 12.73
N VAL A 457 1.78 13.61 13.02
CA VAL A 457 2.19 12.96 14.26
C VAL A 457 3.19 13.83 15.01
N LYS A 458 3.12 13.83 16.34
CA LYS A 458 4.12 14.46 17.19
C LYS A 458 5.17 13.43 17.55
N ASP A 459 6.41 13.88 17.61
CA ASP A 459 7.53 13.05 18.04
C ASP A 459 7.30 12.49 19.45
N ILE A 460 7.17 11.17 19.56
CA ILE A 460 6.95 10.48 20.85
C ILE A 460 8.08 10.81 21.83
N PHE A 461 9.32 10.92 21.34
CA PHE A 461 10.50 11.18 22.16
C PHE A 461 10.88 12.67 22.16
N HIS A 462 9.90 13.57 21.98
CA HIS A 462 10.10 15.02 21.99
C HIS A 462 10.93 15.53 23.18
N ARG A 463 10.78 14.89 24.35
CA ARG A 463 11.51 15.24 25.59
C ARG A 463 13.04 15.05 25.52
N LEU A 464 13.54 14.21 24.61
CA LEU A 464 14.99 14.10 24.37
C LEU A 464 15.57 15.40 23.80
N GLY A 465 14.74 16.26 23.21
CA GLY A 465 15.13 17.59 22.77
C GLY A 465 14.91 17.83 21.28
N PRO A 466 15.21 19.06 20.81
CA PRO A 466 15.10 19.46 19.41
C PRO A 466 15.94 18.61 18.46
N LEU A 467 15.34 18.09 17.38
CA LEU A 467 16.01 17.21 16.40
C LEU A 467 17.15 17.87 15.62
N SER A 468 17.18 19.21 15.57
CA SER A 468 18.31 19.97 15.01
C SER A 468 19.61 19.64 15.72
N LEU A 469 19.51 19.18 16.97
CA LEU A 469 20.62 18.97 17.86
C LEU A 469 20.58 17.55 18.44
N PHE A 470 19.53 17.19 19.16
CA PHE A 470 19.36 15.90 19.84
C PHE A 470 18.87 14.82 18.88
N CYS A 471 19.75 14.39 17.98
CA CYS A 471 19.53 13.29 17.04
C CYS A 471 20.69 12.28 17.12
N ALA A 472 20.46 11.06 16.61
CA ALA A 472 21.46 9.98 16.60
C ALA A 472 22.69 10.28 15.74
N ARG A 473 22.58 11.22 14.79
CA ARG A 473 23.68 11.62 13.92
C ARG A 473 24.61 12.64 14.58
N ALA A 474 24.13 13.38 15.58
CA ALA A 474 24.92 14.36 16.29
C ALA A 474 25.90 13.69 17.25
N ARG A 475 27.14 14.18 17.31
CA ARG A 475 28.19 13.66 18.21
C ARG A 475 28.39 14.61 19.38
N TRP A 476 27.94 14.18 20.55
CA TRP A 476 27.99 14.93 21.79
C TRP A 476 29.28 14.67 22.56
N GLY A 477 29.82 15.70 23.19
CA GLY A 477 30.65 15.51 24.37
C GLY A 477 29.81 15.10 25.57
N PRO A 478 30.43 14.55 26.62
CA PRO A 478 29.72 14.26 27.86
C PRO A 478 29.07 15.55 28.38
N VAL A 479 27.83 15.46 28.85
CA VAL A 479 27.15 16.59 29.47
C VAL A 479 27.96 17.05 30.66
N ARG A 480 28.31 18.34 30.69
CA ARG A 480 29.11 18.94 31.76
C ARG A 480 28.20 19.77 32.64
N VAL A 481 28.33 19.59 33.95
CA VAL A 481 27.65 20.42 34.94
C VAL A 481 28.64 21.47 35.42
N VAL A 482 28.24 22.73 35.31
CA VAL A 482 29.07 23.89 35.62
C VAL A 482 28.38 24.74 36.68
N GLY A 483 29.08 25.02 37.78
CA GLY A 483 28.59 25.94 38.82
C GLY A 483 28.99 27.37 38.50
N LEU A 484 28.01 28.23 38.23
CA LEU A 484 28.23 29.61 37.82
C LEU A 484 27.80 30.57 38.92
N GLN A 485 28.68 31.48 39.34
CA GLN A 485 28.38 32.51 40.32
C GLN A 485 28.34 33.89 39.67
N TRP A 486 27.41 34.74 40.12
CA TRP A 486 27.28 36.11 39.64
C TRP A 486 28.44 36.97 40.17
N GLY A 487 29.23 37.55 39.27
CA GLY A 487 30.26 38.54 39.59
C GLY A 487 29.81 39.99 39.38
N ASP A 488 30.68 40.94 39.72
CA ASP A 488 30.42 42.39 39.64
C ASP A 488 30.07 42.87 38.21
N GLY A 489 30.51 42.14 37.18
CA GLY A 489 30.22 42.38 35.76
C GLY A 489 29.14 41.47 35.15
N GLY A 490 28.40 40.71 35.97
CA GLY A 490 27.45 39.68 35.53
C GLY A 490 28.10 38.32 35.32
N LEU A 491 27.49 37.48 34.47
CA LEU A 491 27.90 36.09 34.26
C LEU A 491 29.09 35.89 33.30
N GLY A 492 29.53 36.95 32.60
CA GLY A 492 30.66 36.85 31.67
C GLY A 492 30.43 35.96 30.44
N LEU A 493 29.18 35.82 29.98
CA LEU A 493 28.81 34.99 28.83
C LEU A 493 27.76 35.67 27.94
N THR A 494 27.76 35.35 26.65
CA THR A 494 26.77 35.82 25.68
C THR A 494 25.95 34.63 25.18
N LEU A 495 24.63 34.75 25.21
CA LEU A 495 23.70 33.71 24.76
C LEU A 495 23.08 34.06 23.40
N ARG A 496 22.83 33.05 22.57
CA ARG A 496 22.18 33.18 21.25
C ARG A 496 21.31 31.97 20.94
N GLY A 497 20.31 32.16 20.08
CA GLY A 497 19.45 31.09 19.58
C GLY A 497 18.39 30.65 20.58
N ASP A 498 17.51 29.76 20.13
CA ASP A 498 16.39 29.21 20.88
C ASP A 498 16.35 27.69 20.67
N ALA A 499 15.94 26.93 21.70
CA ALA A 499 15.69 25.49 21.64
C ALA A 499 16.78 24.66 20.91
N PRO A 500 17.95 24.45 21.53
CA PRO A 500 18.40 25.02 22.81
C PRO A 500 19.24 26.30 22.63
N VAL A 501 19.40 27.03 23.73
CA VAL A 501 20.17 28.28 23.76
C VAL A 501 21.68 27.98 23.75
N LEU A 502 22.41 28.62 22.84
CA LEU A 502 23.84 28.49 22.62
C LEU A 502 24.63 29.56 23.40
N VAL A 503 25.75 29.16 24.00
CA VAL A 503 26.80 30.06 24.49
C VAL A 503 27.61 30.54 23.28
N ALA A 504 27.32 31.76 22.84
CA ALA A 504 27.91 32.39 21.67
C ALA A 504 29.25 33.09 21.96
N GLY A 505 29.59 33.27 23.23
CA GLY A 505 30.86 33.86 23.62
C GLY A 505 31.03 33.82 25.12
N VAL A 506 32.28 33.69 25.56
CA VAL A 506 32.68 33.68 26.97
C VAL A 506 33.74 34.78 27.14
N VAL A 507 33.60 35.59 28.19
CA VAL A 507 34.52 36.69 28.48
C VAL A 507 35.83 36.11 29.06
N PRO A 508 37.00 36.41 28.48
CA PRO A 508 38.29 35.95 29.00
C PRO A 508 38.53 36.42 30.43
N GLY A 509 38.93 35.51 31.32
CA GLY A 509 39.08 35.75 32.76
C GLY A 509 37.77 36.04 33.50
N GLY A 510 36.62 35.83 32.87
CA GLY A 510 35.30 36.03 33.48
C GLY A 510 34.78 34.78 34.19
N CYS A 511 33.74 34.95 35.02
CA CYS A 511 33.15 33.87 35.82
C CYS A 511 32.74 32.63 35.00
N ALA A 512 32.26 32.82 33.76
CA ALA A 512 31.92 31.70 32.87
C ALA A 512 33.12 30.91 32.37
N GLU A 513 34.25 31.57 32.05
CA GLU A 513 35.47 30.87 31.64
C GLU A 513 36.08 30.10 32.82
N GLU A 514 36.14 30.74 33.99
CA GLU A 514 36.64 30.13 35.23
C GLU A 514 35.81 28.92 35.66
N ALA A 515 34.50 28.96 35.43
CA ALA A 515 33.60 27.85 35.69
C ALA A 515 33.72 26.73 34.61
N GLY A 516 34.37 27.00 33.48
CA GLY A 516 34.64 26.03 32.43
C GLY A 516 33.59 25.98 31.30
N LEU A 517 32.73 26.98 31.19
CA LEU A 517 31.88 27.18 30.01
C LEU A 517 32.73 27.57 28.80
N ARG A 518 32.32 27.11 27.62
CA ARG A 518 33.02 27.35 26.36
C ARG A 518 32.06 27.93 25.33
N GLU A 519 32.59 28.75 24.43
CA GLU A 519 31.86 29.09 23.21
C GLU A 519 31.54 27.81 22.43
N GLY A 520 30.30 27.68 21.96
CA GLY A 520 29.81 26.45 21.32
C GLY A 520 29.00 25.53 22.24
N ASP A 521 28.98 25.79 23.56
CA ASP A 521 28.19 25.01 24.51
C ASP A 521 26.69 25.32 24.39
N TYR A 522 25.85 24.30 24.36
CA TYR A 522 24.40 24.44 24.43
C TYR A 522 23.92 24.22 25.86
N ILE A 523 23.10 25.15 26.37
CA ILE A 523 22.50 25.04 27.70
C ILE A 523 21.32 24.07 27.63
N VAL A 524 21.43 22.97 28.38
CA VAL A 524 20.40 21.91 28.39
C VAL A 524 19.56 21.93 29.68
N ALA A 525 20.13 22.37 30.80
CA ALA A 525 19.39 22.58 32.03
C ALA A 525 19.97 23.73 32.87
N VAL A 526 19.12 24.38 33.67
CA VAL A 526 19.49 25.39 34.67
C VAL A 526 18.88 24.97 36.01
N ASP A 527 19.70 24.84 37.05
CA ASP A 527 19.33 24.30 38.36
C ASP A 527 18.54 22.99 38.27
N ARG A 528 19.01 22.07 37.42
CA ARG A 528 18.37 20.77 37.12
C ARG A 528 17.01 20.85 36.44
N GLN A 529 16.51 22.05 36.13
CA GLN A 529 15.33 22.22 35.31
C GLN A 529 15.71 22.15 33.82
N ASP A 530 15.15 21.18 33.11
CA ASP A 530 15.32 21.04 31.67
C ASP A 530 14.91 22.32 30.95
N CYS A 531 15.77 22.80 30.06
CA CYS A 531 15.53 23.97 29.23
C CYS A 531 15.89 23.74 27.76
N LYS A 532 15.96 22.47 27.32
CA LYS A 532 16.30 22.12 25.93
C LYS A 532 15.37 22.75 24.89
N TRP A 533 14.12 23.00 25.27
CA TRP A 533 13.09 23.64 24.44
C TRP A 533 12.83 25.11 24.79
N ALA A 534 13.52 25.65 25.79
CA ALA A 534 13.30 27.00 26.27
C ALA A 534 13.81 28.03 25.25
N LYS A 535 13.12 29.18 25.20
CA LYS A 535 13.58 30.33 24.42
C LYS A 535 14.68 31.08 25.16
N HIS A 536 15.47 31.86 24.44
CA HIS A 536 16.52 32.73 24.95
C HIS A 536 16.06 33.53 26.18
N GLY A 537 14.91 34.22 26.07
CA GLY A 537 14.38 35.04 27.16
C GLY A 537 14.00 34.26 28.42
N GLU A 538 13.65 32.98 28.28
CA GLU A 538 13.32 32.10 29.41
C GLU A 538 14.58 31.64 30.13
N VAL A 539 15.60 31.19 29.38
CA VAL A 539 16.90 30.81 29.95
C VAL A 539 17.56 32.00 30.64
N VAL A 540 17.53 33.19 30.03
CA VAL A 540 18.04 34.42 30.67
C VAL A 540 17.30 34.73 31.98
N ARG A 541 15.98 34.50 32.03
CA ARG A 541 15.18 34.70 33.24
C ARG A 541 15.56 33.70 34.33
N MET A 542 15.74 32.43 33.98
CA MET A 542 16.16 31.36 34.90
C MET A 542 17.54 31.65 35.49
N LEU A 543 18.48 32.12 34.67
CA LEU A 543 19.81 32.51 35.15
C LEU A 543 19.72 33.72 36.11
N LYS A 544 18.91 34.73 35.77
CA LYS A 544 18.71 35.94 36.57
C LYS A 544 18.00 35.71 37.89
N SER A 545 17.08 34.74 37.96
CA SER A 545 16.36 34.42 39.21
C SER A 545 17.25 33.85 40.29
N CYS A 546 18.49 33.49 39.97
CA CYS A 546 19.45 32.89 40.88
C CYS A 546 20.66 33.81 41.10
N SER A 547 20.46 35.13 41.03
CA SER A 547 21.53 36.14 41.15
C SER A 547 22.26 36.14 42.50
N ASP A 548 21.63 35.57 43.54
CA ASP A 548 22.11 35.55 44.92
C ASP A 548 22.86 34.26 45.30
N ARG A 549 22.94 33.27 44.40
CA ARG A 549 23.58 31.98 44.66
C ARG A 549 24.32 31.44 43.43
N THR A 550 25.10 30.39 43.65
CA THR A 550 25.68 29.61 42.55
C THR A 550 24.56 28.88 41.79
N VAL A 551 24.55 29.04 40.48
CA VAL A 551 23.61 28.41 39.55
C VAL A 551 24.26 27.19 38.95
N GLU A 552 23.59 26.05 39.00
CA GLU A 552 24.05 24.83 38.33
C GLU A 552 23.59 24.86 36.87
N ILE A 553 24.52 24.85 35.91
CA ILE A 553 24.20 24.86 34.47
C ILE A 553 24.72 23.57 33.86
N SER A 554 23.81 22.78 33.28
CA SER A 554 24.19 21.62 32.46
C SER A 554 24.35 22.06 31.01
N VAL A 555 25.48 21.73 30.42
CA VAL A 555 25.80 22.06 29.03
C VAL A 555 26.21 20.84 28.21
N ALA A 556 25.83 20.85 26.94
CA ALA A 556 26.22 19.86 25.95
C ALA A 556 27.01 20.54 24.83
N THR A 557 28.17 19.97 24.48
CA THR A 557 29.03 20.49 23.40
C THR A 557 28.89 19.59 22.18
N LEU A 558 28.58 20.18 21.02
CA LEU A 558 28.55 19.44 19.75
C LEU A 558 29.96 19.40 19.15
N HIS A 559 30.47 18.20 18.87
CA HIS A 559 31.73 18.06 18.15
C HIS A 559 31.52 18.29 16.66
N SER A 560 32.32 19.17 16.04
CA SER A 560 32.35 19.31 14.59
C SER A 560 33.02 18.07 13.95
N HIS A 561 32.57 17.72 12.74
CA HIS A 561 33.03 16.55 11.99
C HIS A 561 34.57 16.53 11.73
N ASP A 562 35.28 17.64 11.94
CA ASP A 562 36.70 17.80 11.63
C ASP A 562 37.66 17.49 12.79
N THR A 563 37.17 17.16 13.99
CA THR A 563 38.04 16.97 15.17
C THR A 563 38.61 15.54 15.34
N GLN A 564 38.67 14.72 14.28
CA GLN A 564 39.44 13.48 14.28
C GLN A 564 40.67 13.56 13.37
N VAL A 565 41.68 14.33 13.79
CA VAL A 565 43.10 13.98 13.60
C VAL A 565 43.88 14.60 14.76
N SER A 566 44.29 13.78 15.72
CA SER A 566 45.51 13.88 16.55
C SER A 566 45.61 12.64 17.41
#